data_AF-A0A914DIF7-F1
#
_entry.id   AF-A0A914DIF7-F1
#
_cell.length_a   1.000
_cell.length_b   1.000
_cell.length_c   1.000
_cell.angle_alpha   90.00
_cell.angle_beta   90.00
_cell.angle_gamma   90.00
#
_symmetry.space_group_name_H-M   'P 1'
#
loop_
_entity.id
_entity.type
_entity.pdbx_description
1 polymer ?
#
loop_
_entity_poly.entity_id
_entity_poly.type
_entity_poly.pdbx_seq_one_letter_code
_entity_poly.pdbx_strand_id
1 'polypeptide(L)'
;MSRLYNNPSVHMKNPELVEKKLKQMAVDGLDRLMIISDFDFTLSRHKDKNGEKCWSTHGVFDAVARVMNPELKQMFDELYKKYFSIEFCPLMTVEEKIPYMIEWWDQSHAHIVNAKFSRETIEGFTSNSRIFLRERAEELIGALSEHEIPLIVFSAGIGNIIETVMRNQLGAIPETMHIISNLMIFDDQDICADFTKPLIHTFNKNSSVITGDQPFYNQIVGRTNVILMGDSLGDIHMDVGVEHEGVALKIGFLNINFDTLLAKYLDSYDIVLVDDQTMEIPINILDHLRNSAFIGSRLSLTCHEEAEKEDVVGVELEEEEEKAAAEVMA
;
A
#
# COMPACT_ATOMS: atom_id res chain seq x y z
N MET A 1 -20.33 0.03 -1.10
CA MET A 1 -20.53 1.41 -0.58
C MET A 1 -21.18 1.47 0.79
N SER A 2 -22.35 0.86 1.06
CA SER A 2 -22.97 0.93 2.41
C SER A 2 -22.07 0.41 3.54
N ARG A 3 -21.31 -0.67 3.32
CA ARG A 3 -20.32 -1.19 4.30
C ARG A 3 -19.18 -0.22 4.61
N LEU A 4 -18.80 0.63 3.66
CA LEU A 4 -17.77 1.65 3.85
C LEU A 4 -18.29 2.79 4.73
N TYR A 5 -19.47 3.33 4.41
CA TYR A 5 -20.04 4.49 5.10
C TYR A 5 -20.61 4.19 6.49
N ASN A 6 -20.97 2.92 6.76
CA ASN A 6 -21.55 2.53 8.04
C ASN A 6 -20.51 2.02 9.04
N ASN A 7 -19.23 1.92 8.64
CA ASN A 7 -18.18 1.46 9.56
C ASN A 7 -17.75 2.62 10.48
N PRO A 8 -17.81 2.46 11.81
CA PRO A 8 -17.47 3.52 12.76
C PRO A 8 -15.99 3.93 12.76
N SER A 9 -15.08 3.10 12.23
CA SER A 9 -13.66 3.46 12.08
C SER A 9 -13.42 4.40 10.91
N VAL A 10 -14.39 4.55 9.99
CA VAL A 10 -14.23 5.26 8.73
C VAL A 10 -14.63 6.72 8.88
N HIS A 11 -13.68 7.62 8.60
CA HIS A 11 -13.90 9.05 8.54
C HIS A 11 -13.49 9.59 7.17
N MET A 12 -14.29 10.49 6.61
CA MET A 12 -14.02 11.13 5.32
C MET A 12 -14.37 12.61 5.40
N LYS A 13 -13.48 13.47 4.90
CA LYS A 13 -13.77 14.91 4.80
C LYS A 13 -14.74 15.20 3.65
N ASN A 14 -14.59 14.48 2.54
CA ASN A 14 -15.41 14.64 1.34
C ASN A 14 -15.84 13.27 0.78
N PRO A 15 -16.94 12.69 1.32
CA PRO A 15 -17.51 11.43 0.83
C PRO A 15 -17.84 11.43 -0.67
N GLU A 16 -18.31 12.54 -1.22
CA GLU A 16 -18.67 12.65 -2.64
C GLU A 16 -17.44 12.54 -3.55
N LEU A 17 -16.31 13.11 -3.13
CA LEU A 17 -15.03 12.95 -3.83
C LEU A 17 -14.56 11.50 -3.81
N VAL A 18 -14.65 10.83 -2.65
CA VAL A 18 -14.33 9.39 -2.52
C VAL A 18 -15.17 8.58 -3.49
N GLU A 19 -16.49 8.81 -3.53
CA GLU A 19 -17.38 8.12 -4.44
C GLU A 19 -17.03 8.39 -5.91
N LYS A 20 -16.71 9.64 -6.27
CA LYS A 20 -16.28 9.99 -7.63
C LYS A 20 -15.01 9.25 -8.02
N LYS A 21 -14.01 9.17 -7.13
CA LYS A 21 -12.76 8.44 -7.37
C LYS A 21 -13.01 6.95 -7.58
N LEU A 22 -13.81 6.35 -6.70
CA LEU A 22 -14.18 4.92 -6.80
C LEU A 22 -14.95 4.61 -8.08
N LYS A 23 -15.87 5.47 -8.50
CA LYS A 23 -16.59 5.32 -9.78
C LYS A 23 -15.64 5.37 -10.97
N GLN A 24 -14.70 6.32 -10.97
CA GLN A 24 -13.72 6.42 -12.06
C GLN A 24 -12.84 5.16 -12.12
N MET A 25 -12.29 4.72 -10.98
CA MET A 25 -11.49 3.49 -10.90
C MET A 25 -12.26 2.25 -11.36
N ALA A 26 -13.56 2.18 -11.03
CA ALA A 26 -14.43 1.09 -11.46
C ALA A 26 -14.67 1.08 -12.98
N VAL A 27 -14.80 2.26 -13.61
CA VAL A 27 -14.94 2.39 -15.07
C VAL A 27 -13.64 2.04 -15.78
N ASP A 28 -12.51 2.47 -15.24
CA ASP A 28 -11.19 2.24 -15.85
C ASP A 28 -10.76 0.77 -15.80
N GLY A 29 -11.24 0.01 -14.82
CA GLY A 29 -10.96 -1.42 -14.67
C GLY A 29 -9.79 -1.75 -13.74
N LEU A 30 -9.75 -3.01 -13.29
CA LEU A 30 -8.70 -3.51 -12.38
C LEU A 30 -7.34 -3.64 -13.06
N ASP A 31 -7.30 -3.80 -14.38
CA ASP A 31 -6.08 -3.80 -15.19
C ASP A 31 -5.36 -2.44 -15.15
N ARG A 32 -6.06 -1.36 -14.79
CA ARG A 32 -5.47 -0.03 -14.56
C ARG A 32 -5.08 0.23 -13.12
N LEU A 33 -5.39 -0.67 -12.18
CA LEU A 33 -5.17 -0.47 -10.75
C LEU A 33 -3.80 -0.99 -10.30
N MET A 34 -3.18 -0.26 -9.37
CA MET A 34 -2.12 -0.75 -8.50
C MET A 34 -2.30 -0.27 -7.06
N ILE A 35 -1.66 -0.98 -6.13
CA ILE A 35 -1.66 -0.64 -4.71
C ILE A 35 -0.26 -0.21 -4.32
N ILE A 36 -0.15 0.94 -3.66
CA ILE A 36 1.10 1.37 -3.00
C ILE A 36 0.83 1.46 -1.51
N SER A 37 1.58 0.71 -0.71
CA SER A 37 1.36 0.63 0.72
C SER A 37 2.64 0.80 1.50
N ASP A 38 2.59 1.57 2.58
CA ASP A 38 3.57 1.42 3.65
C ASP A 38 3.41 0.04 4.33
N PHE A 39 4.42 -0.41 5.08
CA PHE A 39 4.38 -1.65 5.85
C PHE A 39 4.10 -1.44 7.34
N ASP A 40 4.97 -0.69 8.03
CA ASP A 40 4.97 -0.63 9.50
C ASP A 40 3.74 0.14 9.99
N PHE A 41 2.86 -0.54 10.74
CA PHE A 41 1.59 0.01 11.22
C PHE A 41 0.56 0.37 10.12
N THR A 42 0.85 0.00 8.86
CA THR A 42 -0.06 0.07 7.73
C THR A 42 -0.50 -1.33 7.29
N LEU A 43 0.39 -2.15 6.72
CA LEU A 43 0.12 -3.58 6.49
C LEU A 43 0.25 -4.38 7.79
N SER A 44 1.19 -4.00 8.65
CA SER A 44 1.32 -4.55 10.00
C SER A 44 0.40 -3.83 11.00
N ARG A 45 0.02 -4.51 12.06
CA ARG A 45 -0.81 -3.95 13.14
C ARG A 45 -0.01 -2.97 13.96
N HIS A 46 -0.69 -1.94 14.47
CA HIS A 46 -0.14 -1.10 15.54
C HIS A 46 -0.38 -1.71 16.92
N LYS A 47 -1.51 -2.41 17.11
CA LYS A 47 -1.86 -3.09 18.36
C LYS A 47 -2.27 -4.53 18.11
N ASP A 48 -1.93 -5.41 19.03
CA ASP A 48 -2.41 -6.78 19.00
C ASP A 48 -3.85 -6.91 19.52
N LYS A 49 -4.38 -8.13 19.53
CA LYS A 49 -5.73 -8.44 20.03
C LYS A 49 -5.96 -8.10 21.51
N ASN A 50 -4.88 -7.92 22.29
CA ASN A 50 -4.94 -7.56 23.70
C ASN A 50 -4.78 -6.05 23.90
N GLY A 51 -4.60 -5.27 22.83
CA GLY A 51 -4.35 -3.83 22.87
C GLY A 51 -2.88 -3.46 23.14
N GLU A 52 -1.97 -4.42 23.16
CA GLU A 52 -0.55 -4.15 23.35
C GLU A 52 0.11 -3.69 22.05
N LYS A 53 1.05 -2.75 22.14
CA LYS A 53 1.75 -2.20 20.97
C LYS A 53 2.56 -3.28 20.26
N CYS A 54 2.32 -3.43 18.95
CA CYS A 54 3.12 -4.28 18.06
C CYS A 54 4.44 -3.59 17.70
N TRP A 55 5.39 -4.36 17.16
CA TRP A 55 6.69 -3.82 16.78
C TRP A 55 6.66 -3.28 15.35
N SER A 56 7.49 -2.27 15.09
CA SER A 56 7.92 -1.97 13.72
C SER A 56 9.07 -2.90 13.34
N THR A 57 9.48 -2.88 12.07
CA THR A 57 10.66 -3.62 11.58
C THR A 57 11.94 -3.28 12.36
N HIS A 58 12.21 -2.00 12.66
CA HIS A 58 13.31 -1.59 13.54
C HIS A 58 13.17 -2.08 14.98
N GLY A 59 11.93 -2.27 15.47
CA GLY A 59 11.66 -2.79 16.82
C GLY A 59 12.20 -4.21 17.06
N VAL A 60 12.51 -4.97 16.00
CA VAL A 60 13.23 -6.24 16.12
C VAL A 60 14.61 -6.02 16.76
N PHE A 61 15.33 -4.97 16.38
CA PHE A 61 16.66 -4.69 16.88
C PHE A 61 16.65 -4.19 18.33
N ASP A 62 15.56 -3.55 18.78
CA ASP A 62 15.36 -3.27 20.21
C ASP A 62 15.28 -4.57 21.03
N ALA A 63 14.60 -5.58 20.51
CA ALA A 63 14.48 -6.88 21.17
C ALA A 63 15.80 -7.65 21.18
N VAL A 64 16.49 -7.70 20.04
CA VAL A 64 17.83 -8.32 19.91
C VAL A 64 18.81 -7.64 20.86
N ALA A 65 18.89 -6.31 20.84
CA ALA A 65 19.79 -5.53 21.68
C ALA A 65 19.47 -5.74 23.17
N ARG A 66 18.19 -5.77 23.57
CA ARG A 66 17.81 -6.01 24.98
C ARG A 66 18.37 -7.34 25.51
N VAL A 67 18.41 -8.38 24.68
CA VAL A 67 18.88 -9.71 25.08
C VAL A 67 20.39 -9.83 24.98
N MET A 68 21.00 -9.27 23.92
CA MET A 68 22.38 -9.57 23.56
C MET A 68 23.36 -8.43 23.88
N ASN A 69 22.90 -7.18 23.94
CA ASN A 69 23.74 -6.01 24.12
C ASN A 69 22.97 -4.83 24.79
N PRO A 70 22.93 -4.78 26.14
CA PRO A 70 22.21 -3.72 26.86
C PRO A 70 22.69 -2.29 26.57
N GLU A 71 23.99 -2.12 26.25
CA GLU A 71 24.53 -0.80 25.87
C GLU A 71 23.95 -0.34 24.53
N LEU A 72 23.90 -1.24 23.54
CA LEU A 72 23.25 -0.97 22.27
C LEU A 72 21.76 -0.62 22.42
N LYS A 73 21.06 -1.29 23.36
CA LYS A 73 19.65 -0.97 23.65
C LYS A 73 19.51 0.47 24.15
N GLN A 74 20.41 0.91 25.02
CA GLN A 74 20.44 2.29 25.51
C GLN A 74 20.69 3.28 24.37
N MET A 75 21.61 2.96 23.45
CA MET A 75 21.86 3.81 22.29
C MET A 75 20.60 3.99 21.42
N PHE A 76 19.85 2.90 21.16
CA PHE A 76 18.57 3.01 20.45
C PHE A 76 17.52 3.82 21.20
N ASP A 77 17.42 3.68 22.53
CA ASP A 77 16.50 4.48 23.35
C ASP A 77 16.82 5.98 23.30
N GLU A 78 18.11 6.34 23.30
CA GLU A 78 18.57 7.72 23.20
C GLU A 78 18.26 8.34 21.82
N LEU A 79 18.50 7.58 20.73
CA LEU A 79 18.10 7.99 19.38
C LEU A 79 16.59 8.21 19.31
N TYR A 80 15.79 7.22 19.74
CA TYR A 80 14.33 7.31 19.72
C TYR A 80 13.84 8.53 20.50
N LYS A 81 14.33 8.74 21.72
CA LYS A 81 13.94 9.87 22.58
C LYS A 81 14.23 11.22 21.91
N LYS A 82 15.37 11.37 21.23
CA LYS A 82 15.74 12.60 20.51
C LYS A 82 14.83 12.82 19.31
N TYR A 83 14.82 11.87 18.38
CA TYR A 83 14.27 12.10 17.04
C TYR A 83 12.77 11.90 16.91
N PHE A 84 12.16 11.04 17.73
CA PHE A 84 10.70 10.85 17.72
C PHE A 84 9.98 12.17 18.02
N SER A 85 10.50 12.97 18.95
CA SER A 85 9.92 14.29 19.26
C SER A 85 10.03 15.30 18.11
N ILE A 86 11.08 15.16 17.27
CA ILE A 86 11.33 16.01 16.10
C ILE A 86 10.42 15.62 14.94
N GLU A 87 10.31 14.32 14.64
CA GLU A 87 9.45 13.78 13.59
C GLU A 87 8.01 14.30 13.73
N PHE A 88 7.46 14.23 14.95
CA PHE A 88 6.10 14.66 15.26
C PHE A 88 5.98 16.12 15.70
N CYS A 89 7.06 16.92 15.66
CA CYS A 89 7.01 18.32 16.08
C CYS A 89 6.07 19.13 15.18
N PRO A 90 5.00 19.76 15.70
CA PRO A 90 4.07 20.54 14.88
C PRO A 90 4.63 21.91 14.47
N LEU A 91 5.73 22.35 15.10
CA LEU A 91 6.35 23.65 14.87
C LEU A 91 7.42 23.62 13.77
N MET A 92 7.84 22.43 13.33
CA MET A 92 8.84 22.25 12.28
C MET A 92 8.16 21.88 10.96
N THR A 93 8.64 22.48 9.88
CA THR A 93 8.31 22.10 8.51
C THR A 93 8.86 20.72 8.17
N VAL A 94 8.41 20.13 7.05
CA VAL A 94 8.93 18.83 6.59
C VAL A 94 10.41 18.99 6.20
N GLU A 95 10.75 20.08 5.53
CA GLU A 95 12.10 20.41 5.06
C GLU A 95 13.09 20.52 6.21
N GLU A 96 12.67 21.13 7.33
CA GLU A 96 13.50 21.23 8.55
C GLU A 96 13.69 19.88 9.24
N LYS A 97 12.75 18.94 9.09
CA LYS A 97 12.83 17.61 9.72
C LYS A 97 13.69 16.63 8.93
N ILE A 98 13.76 16.76 7.61
CA ILE A 98 14.48 15.82 6.73
C ILE A 98 15.92 15.55 7.21
N PRO A 99 16.78 16.55 7.50
CA PRO A 99 18.14 16.29 7.95
C PRO A 99 18.21 15.46 9.24
N TYR A 100 17.27 15.67 10.16
CA TYR A 100 17.20 14.90 11.41
C TYR A 100 16.75 13.46 11.19
N MET A 101 15.85 13.20 10.24
CA MET A 101 15.47 11.83 9.89
C MET A 101 16.62 11.10 9.21
N ILE A 102 17.37 11.76 8.33
CA ILE A 102 18.60 11.18 7.77
C ILE A 102 19.57 10.82 8.90
N GLU A 103 19.84 11.77 9.81
CA GLU A 103 20.74 11.58 10.95
C GLU A 103 20.30 10.42 11.85
N TRP A 104 19.00 10.27 12.09
CA TRP A 104 18.44 9.21 12.92
C TRP A 104 18.60 7.84 12.26
N TRP A 105 18.18 7.68 11.01
CA TRP A 105 18.25 6.40 10.32
C TRP A 105 19.71 5.96 10.09
N ASP A 106 20.59 6.88 9.66
CA ASP A 106 22.02 6.56 9.48
C ASP A 106 22.67 6.11 10.79
N GLN A 107 22.37 6.78 11.93
CA GLN A 107 22.88 6.35 13.24
C GLN A 107 22.30 5.00 13.66
N SER A 108 20.99 4.79 13.47
CA SER A 108 20.35 3.52 13.79
C SER A 108 20.93 2.37 12.99
N HIS A 109 21.12 2.55 11.68
CA HIS A 109 21.72 1.54 10.80
C HIS A 109 23.19 1.29 11.15
N ALA A 110 23.96 2.33 11.44
CA ALA A 110 25.35 2.18 11.89
C ALA A 110 25.46 1.39 13.19
N HIS A 111 24.54 1.59 14.14
CA HIS A 111 24.48 0.79 15.37
C HIS A 111 24.17 -0.69 15.10
N ILE A 112 23.26 -0.99 14.17
CA ILE A 112 22.95 -2.36 13.75
C ILE A 112 24.19 -3.03 13.12
N VAL A 113 24.86 -2.35 12.19
CA VAL A 113 26.06 -2.86 11.51
C VAL A 113 27.20 -3.09 12.51
N ASN A 114 27.46 -2.13 13.40
CA ASN A 114 28.51 -2.25 14.40
C ASN A 114 28.26 -3.38 15.41
N ALA A 115 26.99 -3.75 15.63
CA ALA A 115 26.62 -4.85 16.51
C ALA A 115 26.93 -6.24 15.91
N LYS A 116 27.19 -6.33 14.59
CA LYS A 116 27.58 -7.55 13.88
C LYS A 116 26.62 -8.72 14.11
N PHE A 117 25.32 -8.44 14.06
CA PHE A 117 24.31 -9.50 14.13
C PHE A 117 24.37 -10.39 12.88
N SER A 118 24.30 -11.71 13.09
CA SER A 118 24.17 -12.67 11.99
C SER A 118 22.76 -12.66 11.42
N ARG A 119 22.64 -13.04 10.14
CA ARG A 119 21.36 -13.28 9.46
C ARG A 119 20.46 -14.20 10.27
N GLU A 120 21.00 -15.34 10.72
CA GLU A 120 20.28 -16.32 11.55
C GLU A 120 19.72 -15.69 12.83
N THR A 121 20.51 -14.86 13.52
CA THR A 121 20.06 -14.16 14.73
C THR A 121 18.88 -13.25 14.40
N ILE A 122 19.02 -12.43 13.36
CA ILE A 122 17.99 -11.48 12.96
C ILE A 122 16.70 -12.20 12.55
N GLU A 123 16.80 -13.25 11.73
CA GLU A 123 15.66 -14.05 11.29
C GLU A 123 15.00 -14.79 12.46
N GLY A 124 15.78 -15.30 13.41
CA GLY A 124 15.30 -15.92 14.63
C GLY A 124 14.47 -14.96 15.50
N PHE A 125 14.97 -13.74 15.72
CA PHE A 125 14.21 -12.70 16.43
C PHE A 125 13.00 -12.20 15.65
N THR A 126 13.11 -12.12 14.32
CA THR A 126 11.99 -11.72 13.45
C THR A 126 10.85 -12.74 13.51
N SER A 127 11.17 -14.03 13.48
CA SER A 127 10.18 -15.11 13.54
C SER A 127 9.46 -15.19 14.89
N ASN A 128 10.10 -14.71 15.95
CA ASN A 128 9.51 -14.60 17.29
C ASN A 128 9.09 -13.15 17.63
N SER A 129 9.02 -12.28 16.61
CA SER A 129 8.70 -10.88 16.81
C SER A 129 7.21 -10.66 17.08
N ARG A 130 6.88 -9.48 17.59
CA ARG A 130 5.49 -9.02 17.74
C ARG A 130 5.05 -8.20 16.52
N ILE A 131 5.48 -8.59 15.33
CA ILE A 131 5.04 -8.01 14.05
C ILE A 131 3.97 -8.93 13.47
N PHE A 132 2.73 -8.46 13.46
CA PHE A 132 1.58 -9.19 12.93
C PHE A 132 0.98 -8.39 11.78
N LEU A 133 0.59 -9.03 10.68
CA LEU A 133 -0.19 -8.33 9.67
C LEU A 133 -1.58 -7.96 10.22
N ARG A 134 -2.15 -6.86 9.71
CA ARG A 134 -3.55 -6.50 9.97
C ARG A 134 -4.46 -7.66 9.63
N GLU A 135 -5.56 -7.78 10.36
CA GLU A 135 -6.54 -8.84 10.10
C GLU A 135 -6.99 -8.81 8.64
N ARG A 136 -7.02 -9.99 7.99
CA ARG A 136 -7.36 -10.16 6.57
C ARG A 136 -6.34 -9.56 5.58
N ALA A 137 -5.14 -9.16 6.01
CA ALA A 137 -4.10 -8.74 5.07
C ALA A 137 -3.71 -9.85 4.07
N GLU A 138 -3.64 -11.11 4.51
CA GLU A 138 -3.37 -12.25 3.64
C GLU A 138 -4.47 -12.42 2.56
N GLU A 139 -5.73 -12.20 2.92
CA GLU A 139 -6.87 -12.22 2.00
C GLU A 139 -6.77 -11.10 0.96
N LEU A 140 -6.44 -9.87 1.39
CA LEU A 140 -6.21 -8.76 0.48
C LEU A 140 -5.07 -9.09 -0.50
N ILE A 141 -3.93 -9.54 0.01
CA ILE A 141 -2.75 -9.87 -0.81
C ILE A 141 -3.06 -10.99 -1.80
N GLY A 142 -3.78 -12.03 -1.36
CA GLY A 142 -4.25 -13.11 -2.23
C GLY A 142 -5.15 -12.61 -3.35
N ALA A 143 -6.15 -11.78 -3.03
CA ALA A 143 -7.05 -11.20 -4.01
C ALA A 143 -6.33 -10.30 -5.03
N LEU A 144 -5.33 -9.53 -4.60
CA LEU A 144 -4.49 -8.73 -5.51
C LEU A 144 -3.69 -9.64 -6.46
N SER A 145 -3.12 -10.73 -5.95
CA SER A 145 -2.40 -11.70 -6.76
C SER A 145 -3.29 -12.41 -7.77
N GLU A 146 -4.50 -12.84 -7.37
CA GLU A 146 -5.47 -13.51 -8.25
C GLU A 146 -5.92 -12.63 -9.42
N HIS A 147 -5.92 -11.31 -9.23
CA HIS A 147 -6.32 -10.33 -10.24
C HIS A 147 -5.14 -9.63 -10.92
N GLU A 148 -3.91 -10.12 -10.73
CA GLU A 148 -2.68 -9.54 -11.30
C GLU A 148 -2.54 -8.03 -11.02
N ILE A 149 -2.95 -7.59 -9.82
CA ILE A 149 -2.85 -6.20 -9.37
C ILE A 149 -1.52 -6.03 -8.62
N PRO A 150 -0.60 -5.17 -9.09
CA PRO A 150 0.67 -4.95 -8.41
C PRO A 150 0.48 -4.35 -7.01
N LEU A 151 1.18 -4.91 -6.03
CA LEU A 151 1.30 -4.36 -4.68
C LEU A 151 2.75 -3.91 -4.45
N ILE A 152 2.95 -2.61 -4.35
CA ILE A 152 4.24 -2.02 -4.02
C ILE A 152 4.26 -1.71 -2.53
N VAL A 153 5.03 -2.49 -1.77
CA VAL A 153 5.29 -2.23 -0.36
C VAL A 153 6.46 -1.26 -0.27
N PHE A 154 6.18 0.01 0.00
CA PHE A 154 7.16 1.07 0.06
C PHE A 154 7.39 1.55 1.49
N SER A 155 8.47 1.06 2.12
CA SER A 155 8.69 1.19 3.56
C SER A 155 10.03 1.84 3.90
N ALA A 156 10.01 2.78 4.85
CA ALA A 156 11.21 3.33 5.49
C ALA A 156 11.80 2.42 6.57
N GLY A 157 11.15 1.27 6.81
CA GLY A 157 11.61 0.21 7.68
C GLY A 157 12.79 -0.57 7.11
N ILE A 158 12.90 -1.84 7.52
CA ILE A 158 13.97 -2.75 7.12
C ILE A 158 13.41 -3.88 6.26
N GLY A 159 13.75 -3.87 4.97
CA GLY A 159 13.15 -4.74 3.96
C GLY A 159 13.34 -6.24 4.23
N ASN A 160 14.51 -6.68 4.74
CA ASN A 160 14.72 -8.10 5.04
C ASN A 160 13.78 -8.61 6.15
N ILE A 161 13.45 -7.75 7.12
CA ILE A 161 12.48 -8.08 8.17
C ILE A 161 11.09 -8.22 7.56
N ILE A 162 10.70 -7.29 6.68
CA ILE A 162 9.44 -7.33 5.93
C ILE A 162 9.35 -8.64 5.14
N GLU A 163 10.38 -8.98 4.36
CA GLU A 163 10.42 -10.20 3.58
C GLU A 163 10.26 -11.45 4.45
N THR A 164 10.97 -11.53 5.58
CA THR A 164 10.85 -12.67 6.50
C THR A 164 9.45 -12.75 7.11
N VAL A 165 8.85 -11.62 7.51
CA VAL A 165 7.46 -11.59 8.00
C VAL A 165 6.48 -12.04 6.93
N MET A 166 6.61 -11.55 5.69
CA MET A 166 5.74 -11.93 4.57
C MET A 166 5.89 -13.41 4.22
N ARG A 167 7.11 -13.94 4.13
CA ARG A 167 7.34 -15.38 3.88
C ARG A 167 6.76 -16.25 4.99
N ASN A 168 6.91 -15.84 6.25
CA ASN A 168 6.38 -16.60 7.38
C ASN A 168 4.85 -16.63 7.43
N GLN A 169 4.18 -15.55 7.02
CA GLN A 169 2.72 -15.46 7.07
C GLN A 169 2.04 -15.97 5.78
N LEU A 170 2.64 -15.72 4.62
CA LEU A 170 2.06 -16.09 3.31
C LEU A 170 2.60 -17.42 2.76
N GLY A 171 3.66 -17.98 3.35
CA GLY A 171 4.42 -19.11 2.82
C GLY A 171 5.37 -18.73 1.68
N ALA A 172 4.94 -17.86 0.76
CA ALA A 172 5.76 -17.27 -0.29
C ALA A 172 5.28 -15.84 -0.59
N ILE A 173 6.21 -14.98 -1.02
CA ILE A 173 5.88 -13.63 -1.49
C ILE A 173 5.34 -13.76 -2.93
N PRO A 174 4.10 -13.29 -3.22
CA PRO A 174 3.55 -13.34 -4.58
C PRO A 174 4.38 -12.54 -5.59
N GLU A 175 4.40 -12.96 -6.85
CA GLU A 175 5.13 -12.25 -7.92
C GLU A 175 4.60 -10.83 -8.19
N THR A 176 3.36 -10.56 -7.80
CA THR A 176 2.73 -9.23 -7.89
C THR A 176 3.14 -8.29 -6.75
N MET A 177 3.84 -8.79 -5.73
CA MET A 177 4.28 -8.00 -4.58
C MET A 177 5.75 -7.57 -4.75
N HIS A 178 6.00 -6.27 -4.69
CA HIS A 178 7.32 -5.66 -4.84
C HIS A 178 7.66 -4.86 -3.59
N ILE A 179 8.80 -5.16 -2.94
CA ILE A 179 9.21 -4.51 -1.70
C ILE A 179 10.33 -3.51 -1.99
N ILE A 180 10.08 -2.24 -1.69
CA ILE A 180 11.05 -1.14 -1.78
C ILE A 180 11.30 -0.65 -0.36
N SER A 181 12.50 -0.92 0.17
CA SER A 181 12.85 -0.58 1.55
C SER A 181 14.36 -0.56 1.78
N ASN A 182 14.80 -0.22 2.99
CA ASN A 182 16.22 -0.31 3.37
C ASN A 182 16.58 -1.78 3.60
N LEU A 183 17.30 -2.38 2.65
CA LEU A 183 17.78 -3.76 2.76
C LEU A 183 19.16 -3.80 3.42
N MET A 184 19.30 -4.65 4.43
CA MET A 184 20.59 -5.09 4.98
C MET A 184 21.37 -5.87 3.94
N ILE A 185 22.66 -5.55 3.85
CA ILE A 185 23.66 -6.24 3.06
C ILE A 185 24.47 -7.10 4.02
N PHE A 186 24.55 -8.40 3.71
CA PHE A 186 25.30 -9.36 4.51
C PHE A 186 26.62 -9.70 3.83
N ASP A 187 27.67 -9.88 4.62
CA ASP A 187 28.97 -10.33 4.13
C ASP A 187 29.03 -11.86 3.90
N ASP A 188 30.19 -12.36 3.48
CA ASP A 188 30.43 -13.78 3.22
C ASP A 188 30.31 -14.67 4.48
N GLN A 189 30.20 -14.07 5.67
CA GLN A 189 29.98 -14.76 6.95
C GLN A 189 28.53 -14.62 7.44
N ASP A 190 27.61 -14.15 6.59
CA ASP A 190 26.21 -13.87 6.91
C ASP A 190 26.06 -12.87 8.08
N ILE A 191 27.00 -11.93 8.22
CA ILE A 191 26.91 -10.82 9.20
C ILE A 191 26.40 -9.56 8.50
N CYS A 192 25.50 -8.82 9.15
CA CYS A 192 25.02 -7.54 8.65
C CYS A 192 26.18 -6.53 8.57
N ALA A 193 26.54 -6.15 7.35
CA ALA A 193 27.73 -5.35 7.05
C ALA A 193 27.38 -3.92 6.58
N ASP A 194 26.22 -3.72 5.94
CA ASP A 194 25.77 -2.40 5.48
C ASP A 194 24.25 -2.38 5.21
N PHE A 195 23.73 -1.25 4.77
CA PHE A 195 22.39 -1.09 4.21
C PHE A 195 22.46 -0.52 2.79
N THR A 196 21.52 -0.95 1.95
CA THR A 196 21.33 -0.42 0.60
C THR A 196 21.08 1.10 0.61
N LYS A 197 21.48 1.75 -0.49
CA LYS A 197 21.27 3.18 -0.75
C LYS A 197 20.44 3.35 -2.03
N PRO A 198 19.70 4.48 -2.20
CA PRO A 198 19.57 5.59 -1.25
C PRO A 198 18.78 5.19 0.02
N LEU A 199 19.05 5.89 1.12
CA LEU A 199 18.31 5.71 2.36
C LEU A 199 16.84 6.11 2.17
N ILE A 200 15.91 5.28 2.63
CA ILE A 200 14.48 5.57 2.67
C ILE A 200 14.10 5.90 4.12
N HIS A 201 13.52 7.08 4.33
CA HIS A 201 13.03 7.59 5.62
C HIS A 201 11.61 8.18 5.45
N THR A 202 10.94 8.53 6.54
CA THR A 202 9.52 8.96 6.53
C THR A 202 9.20 10.05 5.49
N PHE A 203 10.09 11.02 5.26
CA PHE A 203 9.83 12.18 4.38
C PHE A 203 10.40 12.10 2.95
N ASN A 204 11.02 10.99 2.52
CA ASN A 204 11.51 10.86 1.13
C ASN A 204 10.88 9.68 0.37
N LYS A 205 9.75 9.17 0.89
CA LYS A 205 8.91 8.19 0.23
C LYS A 205 8.10 8.85 -0.89
N ASN A 206 8.70 8.99 -2.06
CA ASN A 206 7.99 9.37 -3.28
C ASN A 206 8.34 8.38 -4.39
N SER A 207 7.46 8.22 -5.38
CA SER A 207 7.65 7.22 -6.44
C SER A 207 8.74 7.60 -7.45
N SER A 208 9.54 8.64 -7.20
CA SER A 208 10.82 8.78 -7.92
C SER A 208 11.81 7.64 -7.63
N VAL A 209 11.54 6.78 -6.65
CA VAL A 209 12.26 5.49 -6.49
C VAL A 209 11.71 4.36 -7.35
N ILE A 210 10.49 4.52 -7.87
CA ILE A 210 9.80 3.57 -8.75
C ILE A 210 10.14 3.96 -10.18
N THR A 211 11.40 3.75 -10.54
CA THR A 211 12.00 4.16 -11.82
C THR A 211 11.93 3.05 -12.87
N GLY A 212 12.15 3.42 -14.14
CA GLY A 212 12.09 2.50 -15.28
C GLY A 212 13.13 1.38 -15.27
N ASP A 213 14.15 1.47 -14.42
CA ASP A 213 15.18 0.45 -14.20
C ASP A 213 14.75 -0.64 -13.21
N GLN A 214 13.63 -0.47 -12.51
CA GLN A 214 13.12 -1.47 -11.60
C GLN A 214 12.69 -2.73 -12.37
N PRO A 215 13.04 -3.95 -11.90
CA PRO A 215 12.70 -5.20 -12.59
C PRO A 215 11.20 -5.39 -12.83
N PHE A 216 10.38 -4.81 -11.94
CA PHE A 216 8.93 -4.88 -11.98
C PHE A 216 8.26 -3.71 -12.72
N TYR A 217 9.02 -2.79 -13.31
CA TYR A 217 8.48 -1.61 -13.98
C TYR A 217 7.43 -1.99 -15.04
N ASN A 218 7.70 -3.03 -15.84
CA ASN A 218 6.75 -3.49 -16.86
C ASN A 218 5.40 -3.97 -16.30
N GLN A 219 5.32 -4.38 -15.03
CA GLN A 219 4.07 -4.79 -14.40
C GLN A 219 3.21 -3.58 -13.98
N ILE A 220 3.85 -2.44 -13.75
CA ILE A 220 3.21 -1.21 -13.27
C ILE A 220 2.97 -0.18 -14.39
N VAL A 221 3.68 -0.31 -15.52
CA VAL A 221 3.44 0.52 -16.72
C VAL A 221 1.97 0.38 -17.15
N GLY A 222 1.30 1.52 -17.28
CA GLY A 222 -0.11 1.57 -17.69
C GLY A 222 -1.12 1.41 -16.55
N ARG A 223 -0.66 1.15 -15.31
CA ARG A 223 -1.48 1.22 -14.09
C ARG A 223 -1.67 2.70 -13.70
N THR A 224 -2.74 3.30 -14.21
CA THR A 224 -3.02 4.73 -14.02
C THR A 224 -3.72 5.03 -12.70
N ASN A 225 -4.36 4.04 -12.08
CA ASN A 225 -5.11 4.21 -10.83
C ASN A 225 -4.35 3.64 -9.64
N VAL A 226 -4.33 4.39 -8.54
CA VAL A 226 -3.58 4.05 -7.33
C VAL A 226 -4.48 4.05 -6.12
N ILE A 227 -4.48 2.95 -5.37
CA ILE A 227 -4.90 2.99 -3.96
C ILE A 227 -3.63 3.07 -3.13
N LEU A 228 -3.48 4.19 -2.41
CA LEU A 228 -2.36 4.47 -1.54
C LEU A 228 -2.78 4.21 -0.09
N MET A 229 -2.00 3.40 0.62
CA MET A 229 -2.22 3.08 2.04
C MET A 229 -1.01 3.51 2.86
N GLY A 230 -1.23 4.25 3.95
CA GLY A 230 -0.17 4.63 4.87
C GLY A 230 -0.72 5.02 6.24
N ASP A 231 0.13 5.08 7.25
CA ASP A 231 -0.24 5.48 8.61
C ASP A 231 0.37 6.83 9.00
N SER A 232 1.33 7.34 8.23
CA SER A 232 2.02 8.60 8.48
C SER A 232 1.72 9.65 7.41
N LEU A 233 1.77 10.93 7.77
CA LEU A 233 1.63 12.01 6.80
C LEU A 233 2.78 12.06 5.77
N GLY A 234 3.89 11.34 5.98
CA GLY A 234 4.94 11.19 4.99
C GLY A 234 4.55 10.28 3.82
N ASP A 235 3.60 9.36 4.05
CA ASP A 235 3.19 8.36 3.08
C ASP A 235 2.28 8.94 1.98
N ILE A 236 1.68 10.12 2.19
CA ILE A 236 0.75 10.75 1.24
C ILE A 236 1.39 11.06 -0.11
N HIS A 237 2.72 11.01 -0.21
CA HIS A 237 3.47 11.33 -1.42
C HIS A 237 4.05 10.09 -2.10
N MET A 238 3.74 8.87 -1.63
CA MET A 238 4.22 7.63 -2.27
C MET A 238 3.72 7.46 -3.71
N ASP A 239 2.66 8.16 -4.11
CA ASP A 239 2.14 8.21 -5.48
C ASP A 239 2.87 9.22 -6.38
N VAL A 240 3.64 10.17 -5.81
CA VAL A 240 4.30 11.26 -6.55
C VAL A 240 5.49 10.77 -7.37
N GLY A 241 5.31 10.70 -8.70
CA GLY A 241 6.28 10.10 -9.63
C GLY A 241 5.68 8.99 -10.52
N VAL A 242 4.46 8.53 -10.23
CA VAL A 242 3.64 7.76 -11.16
C VAL A 242 3.13 8.73 -12.22
N GLU A 243 3.80 8.83 -13.37
CA GLU A 243 3.51 9.80 -14.43
C GLU A 243 2.19 9.54 -15.18
N HIS A 244 1.02 9.59 -14.54
CA HIS A 244 -0.23 9.33 -15.25
C HIS A 244 -1.40 10.26 -14.84
N GLU A 245 -2.28 10.56 -15.80
CA GLU A 245 -3.53 11.35 -15.69
C GLU A 245 -4.64 10.67 -14.84
N GLY A 246 -4.32 9.58 -14.14
CA GLY A 246 -5.30 8.73 -13.45
C GLY A 246 -5.64 9.17 -12.02
N VAL A 247 -6.37 8.31 -11.30
CA VAL A 247 -6.94 8.63 -9.99
C VAL A 247 -6.14 8.00 -8.86
N ALA A 248 -5.83 8.79 -7.83
CA ALA A 248 -5.27 8.29 -6.57
C ALA A 248 -6.31 8.37 -5.45
N LEU A 249 -6.61 7.23 -4.79
CA LEU A 249 -7.42 7.14 -3.59
C LEU A 249 -6.50 6.87 -2.39
N LYS A 250 -6.48 7.78 -1.42
CA LYS A 250 -5.56 7.72 -0.28
C LYS A 250 -6.29 7.29 0.99
N ILE A 251 -5.81 6.21 1.60
CA ILE A 251 -6.33 5.61 2.83
C ILE A 251 -5.28 5.76 3.94
N GLY A 252 -5.63 6.50 4.99
CA GLY A 252 -4.77 6.78 6.13
C GLY A 252 -5.17 5.98 7.36
N PHE A 253 -4.26 5.19 7.94
CA PHE A 253 -4.49 4.48 9.20
C PHE A 253 -4.05 5.36 10.39
N LEU A 254 -5.02 5.91 11.12
CA LEU A 254 -4.74 6.76 12.28
C LEU A 254 -4.69 5.91 13.56
N ASN A 255 -3.50 5.45 13.90
CA ASN A 255 -3.27 4.49 14.99
C ASN A 255 -3.11 5.12 16.38
N ILE A 256 -2.72 6.40 16.46
CA ILE A 256 -2.42 7.12 17.71
C ILE A 256 -2.87 8.59 17.66
N ASN A 257 -3.00 9.23 18.82
CA ASN A 257 -3.23 10.67 18.97
C ASN A 257 -4.40 11.22 18.13
N PHE A 258 -5.45 10.41 17.94
CA PHE A 258 -6.56 10.72 17.04
C PHE A 258 -7.26 12.04 17.40
N ASP A 259 -7.36 12.39 18.69
CA ASP A 259 -7.93 13.67 19.15
C ASP A 259 -7.23 14.91 18.57
N THR A 260 -5.94 14.79 18.24
CA THR A 260 -5.11 15.90 17.76
C THR A 260 -4.78 15.81 16.28
N LEU A 261 -4.71 14.60 15.72
CA LEU A 261 -4.25 14.36 14.35
C LEU A 261 -5.38 14.16 13.35
N LEU A 262 -6.59 13.80 13.79
CA LEU A 262 -7.70 13.45 12.89
C LEU A 262 -8.00 14.55 11.86
N ALA A 263 -8.05 15.82 12.28
CA ALA A 263 -8.29 16.94 11.36
C ALA A 263 -7.21 17.02 10.26
N LYS A 264 -5.93 16.86 10.63
CA LYS A 264 -4.81 16.90 9.69
C LYS A 264 -4.81 15.70 8.74
N TYR A 265 -5.20 14.53 9.23
CA TYR A 265 -5.36 13.33 8.41
C TYR A 265 -6.52 13.48 7.43
N LEU A 266 -7.67 14.02 7.87
CA LEU A 266 -8.82 14.30 7.01
C LEU A 266 -8.54 15.36 5.93
N ASP A 267 -7.58 16.25 6.17
CA ASP A 267 -7.10 17.20 5.17
C ASP A 267 -6.15 16.57 4.13
N SER A 268 -5.53 15.44 4.45
CA SER A 268 -4.45 14.83 3.65
C SER A 268 -4.85 13.52 2.97
N TYR A 269 -5.75 12.74 3.58
CA TYR A 269 -6.27 11.46 3.11
C TYR A 269 -7.74 11.57 2.71
N ASP A 270 -8.15 10.78 1.71
CA ASP A 270 -9.54 10.69 1.29
C ASP A 270 -10.38 9.92 2.31
N ILE A 271 -9.81 8.84 2.85
CA ILE A 271 -10.41 7.96 3.86
C ILE A 271 -9.43 7.84 5.03
N VAL A 272 -9.90 8.09 6.25
CA VAL A 272 -9.13 7.90 7.48
C VAL A 272 -9.76 6.78 8.30
N LEU A 273 -8.95 5.80 8.69
CA LEU A 273 -9.32 4.65 9.50
C LEU A 273 -8.78 4.83 10.92
N VAL A 274 -9.65 5.13 11.88
CA VAL A 274 -9.26 5.41 13.27
C VAL A 274 -9.25 4.13 14.10
N ASP A 275 -8.08 3.79 14.65
CA ASP A 275 -7.81 2.60 15.47
C ASP A 275 -8.30 1.26 14.86
N ASP A 276 -8.49 1.21 13.54
CA ASP A 276 -8.83 -0.01 12.81
C ASP A 276 -7.61 -0.93 12.78
N GLN A 277 -7.72 -2.22 13.13
CA GLN A 277 -6.64 -3.23 13.09
C GLN A 277 -6.78 -4.25 11.94
N THR A 278 -7.57 -3.92 10.91
CA THR A 278 -7.98 -4.81 9.82
C THR A 278 -7.68 -4.25 8.44
N MET A 279 -7.80 -5.10 7.41
CA MET A 279 -7.85 -4.72 5.99
C MET A 279 -9.26 -4.80 5.40
N GLU A 280 -10.29 -4.77 6.23
CA GLU A 280 -11.67 -4.92 5.76
C GLU A 280 -12.08 -3.81 4.78
N ILE A 281 -11.70 -2.55 5.05
CA ILE A 281 -12.04 -1.42 4.19
C ILE A 281 -11.34 -1.50 2.82
N PRO A 282 -10.01 -1.70 2.73
CA PRO A 282 -9.35 -1.99 1.46
C PRO A 282 -9.97 -3.16 0.67
N ILE A 283 -10.30 -4.27 1.34
CA ILE A 283 -10.96 -5.42 0.68
C ILE A 283 -12.34 -5.04 0.15
N ASN A 284 -13.16 -4.35 0.95
CA ASN A 284 -14.49 -3.90 0.53
C ASN A 284 -14.43 -2.95 -0.68
N ILE A 285 -13.37 -2.12 -0.77
CA ILE A 285 -13.12 -1.27 -1.93
C ILE A 285 -12.76 -2.13 -3.15
N LEU A 286 -11.82 -3.06 -3.03
CA LEU A 286 -11.43 -3.96 -4.12
C LEU A 286 -12.63 -4.77 -4.65
N ASP A 287 -13.43 -5.35 -3.76
CA ASP A 287 -14.66 -6.07 -4.10
C ASP A 287 -15.66 -5.17 -4.84
N HIS A 288 -15.78 -3.90 -4.44
CA HIS A 288 -16.66 -2.94 -5.11
C HIS A 288 -16.19 -2.65 -6.54
N LEU A 289 -14.88 -2.45 -6.75
CA LEU A 289 -14.30 -2.23 -8.07
C LEU A 289 -14.51 -3.45 -8.98
N ARG A 290 -14.27 -4.67 -8.45
CA ARG A 290 -14.50 -5.94 -9.18
C ARG A 290 -15.97 -6.11 -9.61
N ASN A 291 -16.90 -5.92 -8.69
CA ASN A 291 -18.33 -6.11 -8.96
C ASN A 291 -18.86 -5.09 -9.98
N SER A 292 -18.29 -3.89 -9.99
CA SER A 292 -18.67 -2.83 -10.94
C SER A 292 -18.16 -3.14 -12.35
N ALA A 293 -16.93 -3.67 -12.48
CA ALA A 293 -16.38 -4.12 -13.76
C ALA A 293 -17.23 -5.25 -14.38
N PHE A 294 -17.70 -6.20 -13.56
CA PHE A 294 -18.56 -7.30 -14.02
C PHE A 294 -19.93 -6.85 -14.54
N ILE A 295 -20.50 -5.79 -13.96
CA ILE A 295 -21.77 -5.21 -14.43
C ILE A 295 -21.54 -4.46 -15.74
N GLY A 296 -20.44 -3.70 -15.86
CA GLY A 296 -20.06 -3.02 -17.10
C GLY A 296 -19.87 -3.99 -18.27
N SER A 297 -19.17 -5.11 -18.06
CA SER A 297 -18.95 -6.12 -19.10
C SER A 297 -20.24 -6.83 -19.53
N ARG A 298 -21.17 -7.06 -18.59
CA ARG A 298 -22.49 -7.64 -18.92
C ARG A 298 -23.36 -6.67 -19.71
N LEU A 299 -23.37 -5.39 -19.34
CA LEU A 299 -24.12 -4.35 -20.06
C LEU A 299 -23.57 -4.15 -21.48
N SER A 300 -22.24 -4.16 -21.66
CA SER A 300 -21.64 -4.08 -23.00
C SER A 300 -21.96 -5.31 -23.87
N LEU A 301 -21.98 -6.51 -23.27
CA LEU A 301 -22.38 -7.74 -23.98
C LEU A 301 -23.86 -7.68 -24.40
N THR A 302 -24.77 -7.22 -23.52
CA THR A 302 -26.18 -7.06 -23.89
C THR A 302 -26.40 -5.97 -24.94
N CYS A 303 -25.66 -4.87 -24.91
CA CYS A 303 -25.75 -3.83 -25.95
C CYS A 303 -25.22 -4.31 -27.31
N HIS A 304 -24.17 -5.16 -27.32
CA HIS A 304 -23.71 -5.79 -28.55
C HIS A 304 -24.71 -6.81 -29.11
N GLU A 305 -25.33 -7.63 -28.25
CA GLU A 305 -26.38 -8.57 -28.66
C GLU A 305 -27.67 -7.86 -29.14
N GLU A 306 -27.99 -6.69 -28.59
CA GLU A 306 -29.12 -5.86 -29.04
C GLU A 306 -28.80 -5.17 -30.37
N ALA A 307 -27.58 -4.64 -30.54
CA ALA A 307 -27.15 -4.04 -31.81
C ALA A 307 -27.09 -5.06 -32.97
N GLU A 308 -26.59 -6.27 -32.73
CA GLU A 308 -26.60 -7.34 -33.74
C GLU A 308 -28.03 -7.78 -34.11
N LYS A 309 -29.00 -7.70 -33.19
CA LYS A 309 -30.41 -7.99 -33.50
C LYS A 309 -31.06 -6.88 -34.30
N GLU A 310 -30.74 -5.61 -34.02
CA GLU A 310 -31.25 -4.48 -34.80
C GLU A 310 -30.69 -4.47 -36.23
N ASP A 311 -29.42 -4.82 -36.42
CA ASP A 311 -28.81 -4.96 -37.75
C ASP A 311 -29.42 -6.10 -38.56
N VAL A 312 -29.72 -7.26 -37.93
CA VAL A 312 -30.39 -8.38 -38.62
C VAL A 312 -31.82 -8.03 -39.03
N VAL A 313 -32.57 -7.33 -38.18
CA VAL A 313 -33.93 -6.87 -38.50
C VAL A 313 -33.92 -5.80 -39.60
N GLY A 314 -32.91 -4.92 -39.62
CA GLY A 314 -32.73 -3.93 -40.69
C GLY A 314 -32.49 -4.55 -42.06
N VAL A 315 -31.69 -5.62 -42.12
CA VAL A 315 -31.40 -6.34 -43.38
C VAL A 315 -32.63 -7.12 -43.89
N GLU A 316 -33.41 -7.76 -43.00
CA GLU A 316 -34.64 -8.45 -43.41
C GLU A 316 -35.71 -7.49 -43.95
N LEU A 317 -35.80 -6.27 -43.42
CA LEU A 317 -36.75 -5.25 -43.88
C LEU A 317 -36.35 -4.66 -45.25
N GLU A 318 -35.06 -4.45 -45.50
CA GLU A 318 -34.57 -3.99 -46.81
C GLU A 318 -34.79 -5.05 -47.91
N GLU A 319 -34.59 -6.34 -47.61
CA GLU A 319 -34.86 -7.42 -48.57
C GLU A 319 -36.35 -7.60 -48.89
N GLU A 320 -37.26 -7.35 -47.94
CA GLU A 320 -38.71 -7.38 -48.19
C GLU A 320 -39.19 -6.15 -49.00
N GLU A 321 -38.66 -4.95 -48.73
CA GLU A 321 -38.98 -3.75 -49.52
C GLU A 321 -38.47 -3.85 -50.97
N GLU A 322 -37.29 -4.43 -51.20
CA GLU A 322 -36.74 -4.62 -52.54
C GLU A 322 -37.53 -5.67 -53.34
N LYS A 323 -38.04 -6.71 -52.68
CA LYS A 323 -38.97 -7.69 -53.28
C LYS A 323 -40.33 -7.08 -53.62
N ALA A 324 -40.89 -6.26 -52.74
CA ALA A 324 -42.17 -5.60 -52.96
C ALA A 324 -42.09 -4.56 -54.10
N ALA A 325 -40.97 -3.87 -54.24
CA ALA A 325 -40.73 -2.93 -55.35
C ALA A 325 -40.60 -3.64 -56.71
N ALA A 326 -40.06 -4.86 -56.74
CA ALA A 326 -39.93 -5.66 -57.95
C ALA A 326 -41.27 -6.23 -58.46
N GLU A 327 -42.23 -6.53 -57.58
CA GLU A 327 -43.56 -7.03 -57.97
C GLU A 327 -44.51 -5.94 -58.49
N VAL A 328 -44.28 -4.67 -58.16
CA VAL A 328 -45.10 -3.54 -58.65
C VAL A 328 -44.68 -3.07 -60.05
N MET A 329 -43.53 -3.53 -60.56
CA MET A 329 -43.00 -3.16 -61.89
C MET A 329 -43.11 -4.26 -62.97
N ALA A 330 -43.87 -5.33 -62.73
CA ALA A 330 -44.17 -6.40 -63.71
C ALA A 330 -45.63 -6.35 -64.20
#